data_AF-A0A933V0A1-F1
#
_entry.id   AF-A0A933V0A1-F1
#
_cell.length_a   1.000
_cell.length_b   1.000
_cell.length_c   1.000
_cell.angle_alpha   90.00
_cell.angle_beta   90.00
_cell.angle_gamma   90.00
#
_symmetry.space_group_name_H-M   'P 1'
#
loop_
_entity.id
_entity.type
_entity.pdbx_description
1 polymer ?
#
loop_
_entity_poly.entity_id
_entity_poly.type
_entity_poly.pdbx_seq_one_letter_code
_entity_poly.pdbx_strand_id
1 'polypeptide(L)'
;MNPYEVKERIYVEIKDWHITNVDGCSLDMYLVEPEKAPIKCTFNGVTTTEYWIVFEEDPVNRTGIKIFYNEEDDMFGLAKPDESGDIVSLGHYGTFLNTLEAM
;
A
#
# COMPACT_ATOMS: atom_id res chain seq x y z
N MET A 1 5.17 9.95 -11.12
CA MET A 1 4.49 10.79 -10.11
C MET A 1 5.49 11.23 -9.04
N ASN A 2 5.18 12.24 -8.21
CA ASN A 2 5.97 12.60 -7.01
C ASN A 2 5.20 12.24 -5.72
N PRO A 3 5.84 12.20 -4.52
CA PRO A 3 5.18 11.78 -3.29
C PRO A 3 3.94 12.61 -2.91
N TYR A 4 3.96 13.92 -3.18
CA TYR A 4 2.84 14.81 -2.89
C TYR A 4 1.61 14.46 -3.74
N GLU A 5 1.80 14.22 -5.03
CA GLU A 5 0.73 13.82 -5.95
C GLU A 5 0.09 12.48 -5.51
N VAL A 6 0.90 11.49 -5.09
CA VAL A 6 0.38 10.21 -4.60
C VAL A 6 -0.46 10.39 -3.32
N LYS A 7 0.03 11.23 -2.41
CA LYS A 7 -0.67 11.55 -1.16
C LYS A 7 -2.01 12.25 -1.42
N GLU A 8 -2.05 13.19 -2.37
CA GLU A 8 -3.29 13.83 -2.79
C GLU A 8 -4.31 12.82 -3.34
N ARG A 9 -3.89 11.78 -4.09
CA ARG A 9 -4.81 10.74 -4.58
C ARG A 9 -5.51 10.02 -3.42
N ILE A 10 -4.76 9.67 -2.38
CA ILE A 10 -5.31 9.02 -1.18
C ILE A 10 -6.25 9.97 -0.45
N TYR A 11 -5.85 11.23 -0.27
CA TYR A 11 -6.61 12.21 0.51
C TYR A 11 -7.95 12.57 -0.13
N VAL A 12 -8.04 12.51 -1.46
CA VAL A 12 -9.30 12.70 -2.18
C VAL A 12 -10.29 11.55 -1.92
N GLU A 13 -9.80 10.33 -1.66
CA GLU A 13 -10.65 9.21 -1.28
C GLU A 13 -11.11 9.26 0.19
N ILE A 14 -10.23 9.69 1.09
CA ILE A 14 -10.51 9.75 2.54
C ILE A 14 -11.48 10.91 2.83
N LYS A 15 -12.76 10.57 2.93
CA LYS A 15 -13.83 11.50 3.36
C LYS A 15 -13.99 11.57 4.87
N ASP A 16 -13.57 10.53 5.58
CA ASP A 16 -13.60 10.43 7.03
C ASP A 16 -12.27 9.89 7.55
N TRP A 17 -11.61 10.67 8.40
CA TRP A 17 -10.33 10.32 9.00
C TRP A 17 -10.45 9.39 10.21
N HIS A 18 -11.67 9.11 10.66
CA HIS A 18 -11.95 8.15 11.73
C HIS A 18 -12.10 6.71 11.22
N ILE A 19 -11.86 6.46 9.94
CA ILE A 19 -11.82 5.10 9.42
C ILE A 19 -10.65 4.38 10.10
N THR A 20 -10.99 3.27 10.75
CA THR A 20 -10.03 2.34 11.34
C THR A 20 -9.97 1.07 10.49
N ASN A 21 -8.81 0.42 10.44
CA ASN A 21 -8.74 -0.94 9.92
C ASN A 21 -9.50 -1.92 10.85
N VAL A 22 -9.55 -3.20 10.48
CA VAL A 22 -10.21 -4.27 11.26
C VAL A 22 -9.70 -4.39 12.71
N ASP A 23 -8.47 -3.95 12.96
CA ASP A 23 -7.84 -3.95 14.28
C ASP A 23 -8.12 -2.68 15.12
N GLY A 24 -8.91 -1.73 14.59
CA GLY A 24 -9.33 -0.52 15.30
C GLY A 24 -8.29 0.60 15.29
N CYS A 25 -7.30 0.54 14.42
CA CYS A 25 -6.19 1.47 14.41
C CYS A 25 -6.41 2.63 13.43
N SER A 26 -6.09 3.86 13.86
CA SER A 26 -6.34 5.09 13.10
C SER A 26 -5.42 5.22 11.88
N LEU A 27 -5.98 5.56 10.73
CA LEU A 27 -5.27 5.75 9.45
C LEU A 27 -4.02 6.64 9.52
N ASP A 28 -4.06 7.70 10.32
CA ASP A 28 -2.97 8.67 10.46
C ASP A 28 -1.68 8.07 11.01
N MET A 29 -1.75 6.95 11.74
CA MET A 29 -0.59 6.27 12.29
C MET A 29 0.12 5.34 11.30
N TYR A 30 -0.59 4.89 10.25
CA TYR A 30 -0.09 3.87 9.31
C TYR A 30 0.15 4.42 7.91
N LEU A 31 -0.43 5.57 7.58
CA LEU A 31 -0.05 6.31 6.38
C LEU A 31 1.40 6.76 6.50
N VAL A 32 2.23 6.28 5.57
CA VAL A 32 3.64 6.66 5.48
C VAL A 32 3.83 7.71 4.40
N GLU A 33 4.95 8.42 4.42
CA GLU A 33 5.31 9.27 3.29
C GLU A 33 5.56 8.38 2.06
N PRO A 34 4.94 8.67 0.89
CA PRO A 34 5.05 7.78 -0.26
C PRO A 34 6.50 7.54 -0.68
N GLU A 35 6.90 6.27 -0.66
CA GLU A 35 8.26 5.80 -0.96
C GLU A 35 8.20 4.78 -2.09
N LYS A 36 9.07 4.89 -3.10
CA LYS A 36 9.19 3.85 -4.12
C LYS A 36 9.92 2.64 -3.54
N ALA A 37 9.32 1.47 -3.66
CA ALA A 37 9.94 0.21 -3.27
C ALA A 37 9.75 -0.86 -4.35
N PRO A 38 10.72 -1.76 -4.55
CA PRO A 38 10.56 -2.90 -5.43
C PRO A 38 9.55 -3.89 -4.84
N ILE A 39 8.54 -4.26 -5.61
CA ILE A 39 7.58 -5.31 -5.25
C ILE A 39 7.64 -6.42 -6.29
N LYS A 40 7.70 -7.64 -5.79
CA LYS A 40 7.71 -8.87 -6.56
C LYS A 40 6.28 -9.30 -6.87
N CYS A 41 5.95 -9.41 -8.14
CA CYS A 41 4.69 -9.98 -8.63
C CYS A 41 4.94 -11.40 -9.11
N THR A 42 4.11 -12.35 -8.69
CA THR A 42 4.26 -13.78 -9.04
C THR A 42 3.12 -14.32 -9.92
N PHE A 43 2.11 -13.50 -10.20
CA PHE A 43 0.85 -13.92 -10.85
C PHE A 43 1.03 -14.42 -12.29
N ASN A 44 2.03 -13.95 -13.04
CA ASN A 44 2.28 -14.31 -14.45
C ASN A 44 3.78 -14.54 -14.74
N GLY A 45 4.49 -15.15 -13.79
CA GLY A 45 5.95 -15.16 -13.74
C GLY A 45 6.46 -14.21 -12.68
N VAL A 46 7.74 -14.35 -12.30
CA VAL A 46 8.37 -13.50 -11.29
C VAL A 46 8.89 -12.24 -11.95
N THR A 47 8.23 -11.11 -11.70
CA THR A 47 8.70 -9.78 -12.08
C THR A 47 8.86 -8.92 -10.85
N THR A 48 9.79 -7.97 -10.89
CA THR A 48 9.97 -6.96 -9.84
C THR A 48 9.75 -5.60 -10.48
N THR A 49 8.81 -4.83 -9.92
CA THR A 49 8.46 -3.49 -10.39
C THR A 49 8.47 -2.53 -9.20
N GLU A 50 8.86 -1.28 -9.43
CA GLU A 50 8.81 -0.25 -8.39
C GLU A 50 7.40 0.33 -8.26
N TYR A 51 6.85 0.30 -7.05
CA TYR A 51 5.56 0.90 -6.71
C TYR A 51 5.70 1.84 -5.52
N TRP A 52 4.72 2.72 -5.34
CA TRP A 52 4.67 3.62 -4.19
C TRP A 52 4.08 2.93 -2.98
N ILE A 53 4.85 2.71 -1.91
CA ILE A 53 4.31 2.30 -0.61
C ILE A 53 3.71 3.52 0.07
N VAL A 54 2.46 3.42 0.52
CA VAL A 54 1.71 4.55 1.07
C VAL A 54 1.08 4.26 2.44
N PHE A 55 1.04 2.98 2.81
CA PHE A 55 0.55 2.51 4.10
C PHE A 55 1.40 1.33 4.55
N GLU A 56 1.70 1.27 5.84
CA GLU A 56 2.32 0.10 6.48
C GLU A 56 1.64 -0.21 7.80
N GLU A 57 1.18 -1.45 7.99
CA GLU A 57 0.55 -1.94 9.23
C GLU A 57 1.52 -1.98 10.42
N ASP A 58 2.82 -2.12 10.16
CA ASP A 58 3.87 -1.94 11.18
C ASP A 58 4.93 -0.99 10.62
N PRO A 59 4.72 0.33 10.71
CA PRO A 59 5.65 1.31 10.13
C PRO A 59 7.00 1.36 10.88
N VAL A 60 7.08 0.79 12.09
CA VAL A 60 8.30 0.76 12.90
C VAL A 60 9.21 -0.38 12.48
N ASN A 61 8.69 -1.61 12.41
CA ASN A 61 9.49 -2.78 12.04
C ASN A 61 9.40 -3.13 10.55
N ARG A 62 8.47 -2.51 9.81
CA ARG A 62 8.20 -2.71 8.39
C ARG A 62 7.83 -4.16 8.01
N THR A 63 7.34 -4.96 8.96
CA THR A 63 7.03 -6.40 8.80
C THR A 63 5.59 -6.71 8.43
N GLY A 64 4.67 -5.77 8.65
CA GLY A 64 3.24 -5.95 8.41
C GLY A 64 2.82 -5.83 6.93
N ILE A 65 1.51 -5.90 6.71
CA ILE A 65 0.90 -5.66 5.39
C ILE A 65 1.14 -4.21 4.96
N LYS A 66 1.34 -4.00 3.66
CA LYS A 66 1.56 -2.71 3.03
C LYS A 66 0.50 -2.47 1.97
N ILE A 67 0.08 -1.21 1.81
CA ILE A 67 -0.66 -0.78 0.62
C ILE A 67 0.32 -0.09 -0.31
N PHE A 68 0.34 -0.53 -1.57
CA PHE A 68 1.11 0.09 -2.63
C PHE A 68 0.19 0.75 -3.68
N TYR A 69 0.69 1.76 -4.38
CA TYR A 69 0.04 2.42 -5.50
C TYR A 69 0.83 2.21 -6.79
N ASN A 70 0.11 1.77 -7.81
CA ASN A 70 0.56 1.58 -9.18
C ASN A 70 0.17 2.78 -10.03
N GLU A 71 1.18 3.57 -10.43
CA GLU A 71 1.00 4.78 -11.22
C GLU A 71 0.64 4.50 -12.69
N GLU A 72 0.93 3.30 -13.21
CA GLU A 72 0.64 2.95 -14.61
C GLU A 72 -0.86 2.64 -14.79
N ASP A 73 -1.43 1.89 -13.85
CA ASP A 73 -2.84 1.46 -13.91
C ASP A 73 -3.78 2.31 -13.04
N ASP A 74 -3.23 3.26 -12.27
CA ASP A 74 -3.96 4.08 -11.28
C ASP A 74 -4.73 3.21 -10.27
N MET A 75 -4.05 2.19 -9.72
CA MET A 75 -4.64 1.22 -8.79
C MET A 75 -3.80 1.02 -7.54
N PHE A 76 -4.48 0.69 -6.45
CA PHE A 76 -3.89 0.26 -5.19
C PHE A 76 -3.90 -1.26 -5.06
N GLY A 77 -2.93 -1.77 -4.32
CA GLY A 77 -2.78 -3.20 -4.05
C GLY A 77 -2.16 -3.47 -2.69
N LEU A 78 -2.23 -4.74 -2.27
CA LEU A 78 -1.62 -5.21 -1.03
C LEU A 78 -0.28 -5.86 -1.30
N ALA A 79 0.66 -5.67 -0.40
CA ALA A 79 1.92 -6.39 -0.41
C ALA A 79 2.35 -6.76 1.01
N LYS A 80 3.22 -7.76 1.13
CA LYS A 80 3.84 -8.11 2.41
C LYS A 80 5.28 -8.61 2.20
N PRO A 81 6.15 -8.46 3.20
CA PRO A 81 7.44 -9.14 3.21
C PRO A 81 7.27 -10.66 3.20
N ASP A 82 8.10 -11.38 2.44
CA ASP A 82 8.25 -12.82 2.55
C ASP A 82 9.34 -13.21 3.57
N GLU A 83 9.60 -14.51 3.72
CA GLU A 83 10.61 -15.03 4.65
C GLU A 83 12.05 -14.58 4.31
N SER A 84 12.30 -14.16 3.07
CA SER A 84 13.58 -13.63 2.61
C SER A 84 13.69 -12.12 2.77
N GLY A 85 12.60 -11.45 3.16
CA GLY A 85 12.49 -9.99 3.26
C GLY A 85 12.12 -9.30 1.95
N ASP A 86 11.85 -10.03 0.87
CA ASP A 86 11.35 -9.44 -0.38
C ASP A 86 9.90 -8.99 -0.17
N ILE A 87 9.53 -7.80 -0.67
CA ILE A 87 8.13 -7.37 -0.68
C ILE A 87 7.41 -8.06 -1.83
N VAL A 88 6.37 -8.83 -1.54
CA VAL A 88 5.60 -9.61 -2.51
C VAL A 88 4.19 -9.06 -2.62
N SER A 89 3.71 -8.88 -3.86
CA SER A 89 2.35 -8.45 -4.16
C SER A 89 1.35 -9.56 -3.82
N LEU A 90 0.27 -9.16 -3.13
CA LEU A 90 -0.91 -9.96 -2.81
C LEU A 90 -2.09 -9.65 -3.75
N GLY A 91 -1.90 -8.78 -4.74
CA GLY A 91 -2.90 -8.40 -5.74
C GLY A 91 -3.29 -6.92 -5.70
N HIS A 92 -4.00 -6.49 -6.73
CA HIS A 92 -4.60 -5.15 -6.84
C HIS A 92 -6.07 -5.21 -6.43
N TYR A 93 -6.54 -4.18 -5.72
CA TYR A 93 -7.88 -4.10 -5.15
C TYR A 93 -8.64 -2.84 -5.60
N GLY A 94 -8.03 -2.01 -6.45
CA GLY A 94 -8.65 -0.84 -7.07
C GLY A 94 -8.32 0.44 -6.30
N THR A 95 -9.23 0.93 -5.48
CA THR A 95 -9.06 2.20 -4.76
C THR A 95 -8.31 2.01 -3.43
N PHE A 96 -7.80 3.08 -2.83
CA PHE A 96 -7.15 3.01 -1.52
C PHE A 96 -8.09 2.42 -0.46
N LEU A 97 -9.34 2.92 -0.40
CA LEU A 97 -10.31 2.45 0.59
C LEU A 97 -10.72 0.98 0.39
N ASN A 98 -10.91 0.53 -0.86
CA ASN A 98 -11.20 -0.88 -1.13
C ASN A 98 -10.03 -1.78 -0.71
N THR A 99 -8.81 -1.30 -0.89
CA THR A 99 -7.59 -2.02 -0.52
C THR A 99 -7.44 -2.10 1.00
N LEU A 100 -7.76 -1.00 1.70
CA LEU A 100 -7.79 -0.94 3.16
C LEU A 100 -8.85 -1.88 3.75
N GLU A 101 -10.04 -1.96 3.14
CA GLU A 101 -11.11 -2.89 3.55
C GLU A 101 -10.77 -4.37 3.30
N ALA A 102 -9.91 -4.65 2.32
CA ALA A 102 -9.48 -6.01 1.97
C ALA A 102 -8.32 -6.54 2.81
N MET A 103 -7.72 -5.68 3.64
CA MET A 103 -6.61 -5.99 4.54
C MET A 103 -7.10 -6.78 5.75
#